data_AF-A0A7Y5DCG5-F1
#
_entry.id   AF-A0A7Y5DCG5-F1
#
_cell.length_a   1.000
_cell.length_b   1.000
_cell.length_c   1.000
_cell.angle_alpha   90.00
_cell.angle_beta   90.00
_cell.angle_gamma   90.00
#
_symmetry.space_group_name_H-M   'P 1'
#
loop_
_entity.id
_entity.type
_entity.pdbx_description
1 polymer ?
#
loop_
_entity_poly.entity_id
_entity_poly.type
_entity_poly.pdbx_seq_one_letter_code
_entity_poly.pdbx_strand_id
1 'polypeptide(L)'
;MKRLDLVQLTIIIVGILSAFSLIGVIPAFFIYLFRWFSDGLSGGYLMEAFIGNIILVSCYSIAAIYAIKNSKQLARWVCDKANLHADINFSLDKTAVLFVLFTGLGVYGLIKTLPQFLTDTYQYIKNHNRFGGNMELTYDPKGSDIAIQAISILLFFTLVYYANVFSDFLSAKIKNTEPADEINNKTAE
;
A
#
# COMPACT_ATOMS: atom_id res chain seq x y z
N MET A 1 4.06 1.33 -25.50
CA MET A 1 3.89 0.44 -24.33
C MET A 1 2.41 0.26 -24.12
N LYS A 2 1.95 -0.96 -23.83
CA LYS A 2 0.53 -1.19 -23.55
C LYS A 2 0.19 -0.66 -22.16
N ARG A 3 -1.06 -0.25 -21.89
CA ARG A 3 -1.52 0.19 -20.55
C ARG A 3 -1.21 -0.85 -19.47
N LEU A 4 -1.31 -2.12 -19.86
CA LEU A 4 -0.95 -3.27 -19.06
C LEU A 4 0.52 -3.24 -18.62
N ASP A 5 1.46 -2.83 -19.49
CA ASP A 5 2.88 -2.76 -19.15
C ASP A 5 3.13 -1.65 -18.11
N LEU A 6 2.40 -0.53 -18.21
CA LEU A 6 2.51 0.59 -17.25
C LEU A 6 1.96 0.18 -15.87
N VAL A 7 0.79 -0.47 -15.83
CA VAL A 7 0.20 -0.98 -14.59
C VAL A 7 1.08 -2.07 -13.97
N GLN A 8 1.62 -2.98 -14.80
CA GLN A 8 2.56 -4.00 -14.36
C GLN A 8 3.82 -3.37 -13.74
N LEU A 9 4.39 -2.34 -14.39
CA LEU A 9 5.54 -1.62 -13.86
C LEU A 9 5.23 -0.99 -12.50
N THR A 10 4.06 -0.39 -12.33
CA THR A 10 3.63 0.18 -11.05
C THR A 10 3.48 -0.87 -9.96
N ILE A 11 2.90 -2.04 -10.28
CA ILE A 11 2.82 -3.16 -9.33
C ILE A 11 4.22 -3.65 -8.94
N ILE A 12 5.16 -3.71 -9.90
CA ILE A 12 6.55 -4.07 -9.63
C ILE A 12 7.22 -3.03 -8.71
N ILE A 13 7.05 -1.74 -8.98
CA ILE A 13 7.57 -0.66 -8.12
C ILE A 13 7.04 -0.81 -6.69
N VAL A 14 5.74 -1.08 -6.55
CA VAL A 14 5.11 -1.30 -5.25
C VAL A 14 5.66 -2.57 -4.56
N GLY A 15 5.94 -3.63 -5.31
CA GLY A 15 6.64 -4.81 -4.80
C GLY A 15 8.06 -4.52 -4.31
N ILE A 16 8.82 -3.68 -5.04
CA ILE A 16 10.16 -3.23 -4.63
C ILE A 16 10.09 -2.40 -3.35
N LEU A 17 9.12 -1.48 -3.23
CA LEU A 17 8.91 -0.70 -2.02
C LEU A 17 8.57 -1.61 -0.82
N SER A 18 7.78 -2.67 -1.04
CA SER A 18 7.49 -3.69 -0.02
C SER A 18 8.75 -4.41 0.45
N ALA A 19 9.63 -4.78 -0.50
CA ALA A 19 10.91 -5.40 -0.18
C ALA A 19 11.84 -4.44 0.58
N PHE A 20 11.82 -3.15 0.24
CA PHE A 20 12.56 -2.13 0.99
C PHE A 20 12.04 -2.01 2.43
N SER A 21 10.71 -1.98 2.64
CA SER A 21 10.12 -2.00 3.97
C SER A 21 10.48 -3.26 4.75
N LEU A 22 10.50 -4.43 4.10
CA LEU A 22 10.96 -5.68 4.70
C LEU A 22 12.39 -5.56 5.24
N ILE A 23 13.31 -5.00 4.44
CA ILE A 23 14.71 -4.78 4.86
C ILE A 23 14.78 -3.93 6.14
N GLY A 24 13.90 -2.95 6.29
CA GLY A 24 13.82 -2.12 7.50
C GLY A 24 13.38 -2.88 8.76
N VAL A 25 12.58 -3.95 8.62
CA VAL A 25 12.04 -4.74 9.74
C VAL A 25 12.95 -5.92 10.11
N ILE A 26 13.77 -6.41 9.17
CA ILE A 26 14.68 -7.55 9.38
C ILE A 26 15.61 -7.38 10.60
N PRO A 27 16.28 -6.23 10.82
CA PRO A 27 17.15 -6.04 11.99
C PRO A 27 16.39 -6.18 13.31
N ALA A 28 15.18 -5.60 13.39
CA ALA A 28 14.33 -5.69 14.57
C ALA A 28 13.92 -7.15 14.83
N PHE A 29 13.52 -7.88 13.78
CA PHE A 29 13.22 -9.30 13.86
C PHE A 29 14.37 -10.11 14.48
N PHE A 30 15.61 -9.93 13.99
CA PHE A 30 16.78 -10.64 14.54
C PHE A 30 17.12 -10.24 15.97
N ILE A 31 16.97 -8.95 16.33
CA ILE A 31 17.18 -8.49 17.70
C ILE A 31 16.18 -9.15 18.66
N TYR A 32 14.89 -9.19 18.30
CA TYR A 32 13.88 -9.82 19.13
C TYR A 32 14.06 -11.34 19.21
N LEU A 33 14.41 -11.98 18.09
CA LEU A 33 14.73 -13.40 18.06
C LEU A 33 15.91 -13.73 18.99
N PHE A 34 17.01 -12.97 18.90
CA PHE A 34 18.19 -13.18 19.73
C PHE A 34 17.90 -12.97 21.21
N ARG A 35 17.18 -11.89 21.56
CA ARG A 35 16.77 -11.63 22.96
C ARG A 35 15.87 -12.72 23.51
N TRP A 36 14.93 -13.21 22.71
CA TRP A 36 14.02 -14.28 23.12
C TRP A 36 14.76 -15.59 23.40
N PHE A 37 15.76 -15.95 22.59
CA PHE A 37 16.64 -17.09 22.88
C PHE A 37 17.55 -16.87 24.10
N SER A 38 18.11 -15.66 24.24
CA SER A 38 19.00 -15.29 25.35
C SER A 38 18.29 -15.36 26.71
N ASP A 39 17.00 -15.00 26.75
CA ASP A 39 16.20 -15.00 27.98
C ASP A 39 15.53 -16.36 28.26
N GLY A 40 16.00 -17.43 27.59
CA GLY A 40 15.57 -18.81 27.86
C GLY A 40 14.17 -19.12 27.34
N LEU A 41 13.74 -18.48 26.25
CA LEU A 41 12.40 -18.63 25.66
C LEU A 41 11.28 -18.21 26.63
N SER A 42 11.57 -17.33 27.58
CA SER A 42 10.57 -16.79 28.49
C SER A 42 9.45 -16.10 27.71
N GLY A 43 8.20 -16.40 28.07
CA GLY A 43 7.04 -15.66 27.55
C GLY A 43 7.03 -14.19 28.00
N GLY A 44 6.04 -13.43 27.52
CA GLY A 44 5.87 -12.00 27.86
C GLY A 44 6.26 -11.07 26.71
N TYR A 45 6.67 -9.84 27.04
CA TYR A 45 6.86 -8.74 26.07
C TYR A 45 7.75 -9.10 24.87
N LEU A 46 8.84 -9.85 25.08
CA LEU A 46 9.75 -10.23 23.98
C LEU A 46 9.12 -11.23 23.01
N MET A 47 8.37 -12.20 23.52
CA MET A 47 7.61 -13.15 22.69
C MET A 47 6.54 -12.40 21.89
N GLU A 48 5.90 -11.39 22.48
CA GLU A 48 4.88 -10.57 21.82
C GLU A 48 5.47 -9.69 20.72
N ALA A 49 6.58 -9.01 21.00
CA ALA A 49 7.32 -8.22 20.01
C ALA A 49 7.81 -9.12 18.86
N PHE A 50 8.25 -10.33 19.17
CA PHE A 50 8.66 -11.32 18.18
C PHE A 50 7.49 -11.75 17.28
N ILE A 51 6.32 -12.08 17.84
CA ILE A 51 5.11 -12.43 17.07
C ILE A 51 4.67 -11.27 16.17
N GLY A 52 4.65 -10.04 16.70
CA GLY A 52 4.32 -8.86 15.89
C GLY A 52 5.29 -8.66 14.72
N ASN A 53 6.60 -8.87 14.95
CA ASN A 53 7.59 -8.81 13.87
C ASN A 53 7.43 -9.95 12.85
N ILE A 54 7.05 -11.16 13.27
CA ILE A 54 6.71 -12.25 12.33
C ILE A 54 5.57 -11.83 11.42
N ILE A 55 4.51 -11.22 11.97
CA ILE A 55 3.36 -10.75 11.16
C ILE A 55 3.83 -9.73 10.14
N LEU A 56 4.58 -8.70 10.55
CA LEU A 56 5.08 -7.66 9.64
C LEU A 56 6.00 -8.23 8.55
N VAL A 57 6.99 -9.05 8.92
CA VAL A 57 7.92 -9.71 7.99
C VAL A 57 7.17 -10.60 7.00
N SER A 58 6.19 -11.36 7.48
CA SER A 58 5.38 -12.25 6.63
C SER A 58 4.53 -11.43 5.65
N CYS A 59 3.85 -10.38 6.12
CA CYS A 59 3.04 -9.53 5.26
C CYS A 59 3.87 -8.84 4.17
N TYR A 60 5.01 -8.22 4.53
CA TYR A 60 5.86 -7.56 3.52
C TYR A 60 6.50 -8.56 2.56
N SER A 61 6.90 -9.76 3.03
CA SER A 61 7.46 -10.80 2.17
C SER A 61 6.42 -11.32 1.18
N ILE A 62 5.20 -11.63 1.64
CA ILE A 62 4.11 -12.07 0.77
C ILE A 62 3.77 -10.97 -0.24
N ALA A 63 3.62 -9.72 0.21
CA ALA A 63 3.32 -8.59 -0.67
C ALA A 63 4.41 -8.40 -1.74
N ALA A 64 5.69 -8.42 -1.36
CA ALA A 64 6.81 -8.28 -2.28
C ALA A 64 6.87 -9.43 -3.29
N ILE A 65 6.83 -10.68 -2.80
CA ILE A 65 6.92 -11.88 -3.65
C ILE A 65 5.73 -11.94 -4.60
N TYR A 66 4.52 -11.72 -4.09
CA TYR A 66 3.30 -11.81 -4.89
C TYR A 66 3.22 -10.68 -5.92
N ALA A 67 3.55 -9.45 -5.54
CA ALA A 67 3.57 -8.31 -6.46
C ALA A 67 4.62 -8.51 -7.56
N ILE A 68 5.82 -9.01 -7.25
CA ILE A 68 6.88 -9.21 -8.25
C ILE A 68 6.57 -10.41 -9.16
N LYS A 69 6.31 -11.60 -8.57
CA LYS A 69 6.09 -12.84 -9.34
C LYS A 69 4.80 -12.81 -10.15
N ASN A 70 3.71 -12.30 -9.57
CA ASN A 70 2.38 -12.29 -10.20
C ASN A 70 2.00 -10.91 -10.77
N SER A 71 2.96 -10.01 -10.94
CA SER A 71 2.75 -8.64 -11.47
C SER A 71 1.89 -8.62 -12.73
N LYS A 72 2.15 -9.52 -13.68
CA LYS A 72 1.41 -9.60 -14.95
C LYS A 72 -0.05 -10.04 -14.76
N GLN A 73 -0.31 -10.97 -13.84
CA GLN A 73 -1.66 -11.45 -13.54
C GLN A 73 -2.47 -10.39 -12.78
N LEU A 74 -1.83 -9.72 -11.82
CA LEU A 74 -2.42 -8.58 -11.12
C LEU A 74 -2.74 -7.42 -12.07
N ALA A 75 -1.81 -7.08 -12.97
CA ALA A 75 -2.04 -6.05 -13.97
C ALA A 75 -3.22 -6.37 -14.88
N ARG A 76 -3.34 -7.63 -15.34
CA ARG A 76 -4.50 -8.10 -16.10
C ARG A 76 -5.79 -7.98 -15.31
N TRP A 77 -5.82 -8.45 -14.07
CA TRP A 77 -7.02 -8.36 -13.23
C TRP A 77 -7.50 -6.90 -13.04
N VAL A 78 -6.56 -5.97 -12.85
CA VAL A 78 -6.86 -4.53 -12.75
C VAL A 78 -7.37 -3.96 -14.10
N CYS A 79 -6.74 -4.32 -15.21
CA CYS A 79 -7.12 -3.82 -16.54
C CYS A 79 -8.41 -4.43 -17.10
N ASP A 80 -8.65 -5.72 -16.89
CA ASP A 80 -9.83 -6.45 -17.38
C ASP A 80 -11.11 -5.91 -16.75
N LYS A 81 -11.07 -5.57 -15.45
CA LYS A 81 -12.22 -4.94 -14.76
C LYS A 81 -12.54 -3.53 -15.25
N ALA A 82 -11.56 -2.84 -15.81
CA ALA A 82 -11.72 -1.48 -16.31
C ALA A 82 -12.08 -1.43 -17.80
N ASN A 83 -12.21 -2.58 -18.49
CA ASN A 83 -12.53 -2.67 -19.92
C ASN A 83 -11.48 -2.00 -20.83
N LEU A 84 -10.20 -2.08 -20.44
CA LEU A 84 -9.10 -1.32 -21.04
C LEU A 84 -8.13 -2.21 -21.81
N HIS A 85 -8.54 -2.68 -22.99
CA HIS A 85 -7.67 -3.37 -23.95
C HIS A 85 -7.00 -2.45 -24.98
N ALA A 86 -7.21 -1.14 -24.88
CA ALA A 86 -6.68 -0.18 -25.84
C ALA A 86 -5.15 -0.05 -25.77
N ASP A 87 -4.49 -0.08 -26.93
CA ASP A 87 -3.08 0.27 -27.07
C ASP A 87 -2.91 1.76 -26.73
N ILE A 88 -2.03 2.06 -25.76
CA ILE A 88 -1.64 3.44 -25.49
C ILE A 88 -0.61 3.83 -26.56
N ASN A 89 -1.03 4.67 -27.49
CA ASN A 89 -0.06 5.48 -28.24
C ASN A 89 0.67 6.37 -27.24
N PHE A 90 2.00 6.37 -27.27
CA PHE A 90 2.88 7.07 -26.32
C PHE A 90 2.73 8.60 -26.31
N SER A 91 1.74 9.17 -27.00
CA SER A 91 1.17 10.45 -26.58
C SER A 91 0.44 10.20 -25.25
N LEU A 92 1.14 10.32 -24.12
CA LEU A 92 0.62 10.06 -22.78
C LEU A 92 -0.81 10.58 -22.61
N ASP A 93 -1.80 9.71 -22.75
CA ASP A 93 -3.16 10.03 -22.39
C ASP A 93 -3.15 10.30 -20.89
N LYS A 94 -3.41 11.56 -20.49
CA LYS A 94 -3.37 12.03 -19.10
C LYS A 94 -4.21 11.10 -18.20
N THR A 95 -5.28 10.54 -18.76
CA THR A 95 -6.17 9.55 -18.16
C THR A 95 -5.50 8.21 -17.87
N ALA A 96 -4.60 7.74 -18.74
CA ALA A 96 -3.87 6.51 -18.48
C ALA A 96 -2.85 6.70 -17.35
N VAL A 97 -2.19 7.86 -17.29
CA VAL A 97 -1.21 8.19 -16.23
C VAL A 97 -1.90 8.31 -14.88
N LEU A 98 -3.00 9.06 -14.79
CA LEU A 98 -3.77 9.24 -13.56
C LEU A 98 -4.32 7.91 -13.03
N PHE A 99 -4.79 7.03 -13.92
CA PHE A 99 -5.25 5.70 -13.54
C PHE A 99 -4.15 4.87 -12.88
N VAL A 100 -2.96 4.86 -13.48
CA VAL A 100 -1.81 4.14 -12.94
C VAL A 100 -1.35 4.75 -11.62
N LEU A 101 -1.41 6.07 -11.49
CA LEU A 101 -1.08 6.76 -10.25
C LEU A 101 -2.06 6.40 -9.11
N PHE A 102 -3.38 6.42 -9.36
CA PHE A 102 -4.37 6.01 -8.36
C PHE A 102 -4.24 4.54 -7.96
N THR A 103 -4.02 3.67 -8.94
CA THR A 103 -3.77 2.25 -8.68
C THR A 103 -2.53 2.07 -7.82
N GLY A 104 -1.41 2.71 -8.18
CA GLY A 104 -0.17 2.65 -7.42
C GLY A 104 -0.32 3.16 -6.00
N LEU A 105 -1.00 4.29 -5.81
CA LEU A 105 -1.22 4.89 -4.51
C LEU A 105 -2.11 4.02 -3.61
N GLY A 106 -3.16 3.42 -4.18
CA GLY A 106 -4.04 2.50 -3.46
C GLY A 106 -3.33 1.22 -3.04
N VAL A 107 -2.61 0.57 -3.96
CA VAL A 107 -1.86 -0.66 -3.63
C VAL A 107 -0.74 -0.37 -2.63
N TYR A 108 -0.01 0.74 -2.79
CA TYR A 108 1.01 1.15 -1.82
C TYR A 108 0.42 1.43 -0.43
N GLY A 109 -0.71 2.13 -0.37
CA GLY A 109 -1.44 2.38 0.87
C GLY A 109 -1.85 1.10 1.58
N LEU A 110 -2.39 0.13 0.83
CA LEU A 110 -2.74 -1.20 1.38
C LEU A 110 -1.51 -1.91 1.95
N ILE A 111 -0.39 -1.91 1.24
CA ILE A 111 0.84 -2.58 1.70
C ILE A 111 1.39 -1.93 2.97
N LYS A 112 1.26 -0.62 3.12
CA LYS A 112 1.75 0.09 4.31
C LYS A 112 0.81 -0.08 5.50
N THR A 113 -0.50 0.02 5.28
CA THR A 113 -1.48 0.08 6.38
C THR A 113 -1.97 -1.28 6.82
N LEU A 114 -2.08 -2.27 5.92
CA LEU A 114 -2.61 -3.60 6.26
C LEU A 114 -1.73 -4.36 7.28
N PRO A 115 -0.38 -4.39 7.17
CA PRO A 115 0.45 -5.09 8.15
C PRO A 115 0.35 -4.46 9.56
N GLN A 116 0.30 -3.13 9.62
CA GLN A 116 0.15 -2.41 10.88
C GLN A 116 -1.22 -2.70 11.51
N PHE A 117 -2.29 -2.65 10.71
CA PHE A 117 -3.64 -2.95 11.16
C PHE A 117 -3.77 -4.36 11.75
N LEU A 118 -3.15 -5.36 11.12
CA LEU A 118 -3.15 -6.73 11.65
C LEU A 118 -2.40 -6.82 12.99
N THR A 119 -1.26 -6.15 13.09
CA THR A 119 -0.45 -6.11 14.31
C THR A 119 -1.20 -5.41 15.45
N ASP A 120 -1.82 -4.27 15.18
CA ASP A 120 -2.55 -3.48 16.17
C ASP A 120 -3.85 -4.18 16.60
N THR A 121 -4.57 -4.80 15.66
CA THR A 121 -5.77 -5.60 15.96
C THR A 121 -5.43 -6.79 16.86
N TYR A 122 -4.31 -7.47 16.59
CA TYR A 122 -3.81 -8.56 17.44
C TYR A 122 -3.54 -8.06 18.86
N GLN A 123 -2.81 -6.95 19.02
CA GLN A 123 -2.51 -6.38 20.33
C GLN A 123 -3.78 -5.96 21.08
N TYR A 124 -4.73 -5.33 20.39
CA TYR A 124 -6.00 -4.91 21.00
C TYR A 124 -6.85 -6.08 21.48
N ILE A 125 -7.04 -7.12 20.66
CA ILE A 125 -7.80 -8.33 21.05
C ILE A 125 -7.13 -9.00 22.25
N LYS A 126 -5.80 -9.08 22.26
CA LYS A 126 -5.03 -9.67 23.35
C LYS A 126 -5.18 -8.89 24.65
N ASN A 127 -4.97 -7.57 24.62
CA ASN A 127 -5.08 -6.69 25.78
C ASN A 127 -6.50 -6.69 26.35
N HIS A 128 -7.51 -6.65 25.47
CA HIS A 128 -8.91 -6.67 25.87
C HIS A 128 -9.31 -7.99 26.57
N ASN A 129 -8.78 -9.12 26.10
CA ASN A 129 -9.06 -10.44 26.67
C ASN A 129 -8.11 -10.85 27.81
N ARG A 130 -7.18 -9.98 28.23
CA ARG A 130 -6.17 -10.26 29.28
C ARG A 130 -5.37 -11.55 29.05
N PHE A 131 -5.09 -11.88 27.79
CA PHE A 131 -4.18 -12.98 27.45
C PHE A 131 -2.74 -12.56 27.76
N GLY A 132 -2.36 -12.63 29.04
CA GLY A 132 -1.01 -12.26 29.50
C GLY A 132 -1.06 -11.67 30.90
N GLY A 133 -0.36 -12.29 31.84
CA GLY A 133 -0.24 -11.79 33.21
C GLY A 133 0.41 -10.40 33.24
N ASN A 134 -0.11 -9.56 34.14
CA ASN A 134 0.28 -8.19 34.47
C ASN A 134 1.75 -7.84 34.16
N MET A 135 2.01 -7.15 33.04
CA MET A 135 3.23 -6.37 32.82
C MET A 135 2.92 -5.12 31.98
N GLU A 136 3.05 -3.96 32.62
CA GLU A 136 2.56 -2.62 32.24
C GLU A 136 3.36 -1.90 31.12
N LEU A 137 4.00 -2.61 30.21
CA LEU A 137 4.78 -1.98 29.11
C LEU A 137 4.35 -2.46 27.71
N THR A 138 3.07 -2.79 27.55
CA THR A 138 2.50 -3.16 26.25
C THR A 138 2.01 -1.93 25.51
N TYR A 139 2.45 -1.75 24.26
CA TYR A 139 1.82 -0.82 23.32
C TYR A 139 0.34 -1.19 23.22
N ASP A 140 -0.54 -0.30 23.68
CA ASP A 140 -1.99 -0.52 23.69
C ASP A 140 -2.65 0.35 22.62
N PRO A 141 -2.85 -0.19 21.39
CA PRO A 141 -3.50 0.55 20.33
C PRO A 141 -4.94 0.85 20.75
N LYS A 142 -5.35 2.12 20.69
CA LYS A 142 -6.72 2.50 21.04
C LYS A 142 -7.66 1.94 19.98
N GLY A 143 -8.88 1.56 20.38
CA GLY A 143 -9.90 1.12 19.43
C GLY A 143 -10.19 2.15 18.32
N SER A 144 -10.01 3.45 18.61
CA SER A 144 -10.07 4.53 17.62
C SER A 144 -9.00 4.41 16.53
N ASP A 145 -7.79 4.01 16.89
CA ASP A 145 -6.65 3.92 15.97
C ASP A 145 -6.86 2.76 15.00
N ILE A 146 -7.38 1.64 15.50
CA ILE A 146 -7.78 0.47 14.68
C ILE A 146 -8.92 0.84 13.73
N ALA A 147 -9.92 1.57 14.21
CA ALA A 147 -11.02 2.02 13.36
C ALA A 147 -10.54 2.96 12.24
N ILE A 148 -9.64 3.90 12.54
CA ILE A 148 -9.02 4.79 11.54
C ILE A 148 -8.25 3.98 10.50
N GLN A 149 -7.50 2.97 10.92
CA GLN A 149 -6.75 2.10 10.01
C GLN A 149 -7.67 1.24 9.14
N ALA A 150 -8.75 0.69 9.70
CA ALA A 150 -9.75 -0.06 8.93
C ALA A 150 -10.42 0.81 7.87
N ILE A 151 -10.81 2.04 8.23
CA ILE A 151 -11.36 3.02 7.28
C ILE A 151 -10.33 3.36 6.21
N SER A 152 -9.07 3.56 6.58
CA SER A 152 -7.98 3.85 5.63
C SER A 152 -7.79 2.71 4.63
N ILE A 153 -7.81 1.45 5.09
CA ILE A 153 -7.74 0.26 4.23
C ILE A 153 -8.93 0.23 3.25
N LEU A 154 -10.14 0.49 3.73
CA LEU A 154 -11.33 0.57 2.89
C LEU A 154 -11.21 1.68 1.83
N LEU A 155 -10.68 2.84 2.20
CA LEU A 155 -10.43 3.94 1.28
C LEU A 155 -9.40 3.56 0.21
N PHE A 156 -8.32 2.86 0.58
CA PHE A 156 -7.35 2.39 -0.41
C PHE A 156 -7.93 1.32 -1.36
N PHE A 157 -8.75 0.40 -0.85
CA PHE A 157 -9.50 -0.54 -1.71
C PHE A 157 -10.44 0.20 -2.66
N THR A 158 -11.16 1.21 -2.16
CA THR A 158 -12.05 2.06 -2.94
C THR A 158 -11.28 2.80 -4.03
N LEU A 159 -10.09 3.31 -3.71
CA LEU A 159 -9.22 4.01 -4.65
C LEU A 159 -8.75 3.09 -5.79
N VAL A 160 -8.34 1.86 -5.48
CA VAL A 160 -7.96 0.87 -6.50
C VAL A 160 -9.17 0.47 -7.34
N TYR A 161 -10.32 0.22 -6.71
CA TYR A 161 -11.54 -0.22 -7.39
C TYR A 161 -12.10 0.84 -8.34
N TYR A 162 -12.14 2.10 -7.90
CA TYR A 162 -12.67 3.23 -8.68
C TYR A 162 -11.57 4.04 -9.39
N ALA A 163 -10.34 3.50 -9.51
CA ALA A 163 -9.21 4.20 -10.12
C ALA A 163 -9.52 4.75 -11.53
N ASN A 164 -10.31 4.01 -12.32
CA ASN A 164 -10.70 4.45 -13.65
C ASN A 164 -11.66 5.65 -13.60
N VAL A 165 -12.69 5.58 -12.74
CA VAL A 165 -13.66 6.67 -12.55
C VAL A 165 -12.98 7.95 -12.06
N PHE A 166 -12.08 7.84 -11.08
CA PHE A 166 -11.32 9.00 -10.60
C PHE A 166 -10.38 9.58 -11.65
N SER A 167 -9.76 8.71 -12.44
CA SER A 167 -8.90 9.13 -13.54
C SER A 167 -9.65 9.90 -14.62
N ASP A 168 -10.80 9.36 -15.06
CA ASP A 168 -11.65 9.98 -16.08
C ASP A 168 -12.17 11.35 -15.59
N PHE A 169 -12.64 11.40 -14.33
CA PHE A 169 -13.13 12.62 -13.70
C PHE A 169 -12.05 13.71 -13.65
N LEU A 170 -10.84 13.39 -13.21
CA LEU A 170 -9.75 14.37 -13.12
C LEU A 170 -9.19 14.76 -14.48
N SER A 171 -9.10 13.83 -15.42
CA SER A 171 -8.71 14.11 -16.79
C SER A 171 -9.67 15.11 -17.46
N ALA A 172 -10.97 14.94 -17.26
CA ALA A 172 -12.00 15.87 -17.73
C ALA A 172 -11.87 17.26 -17.08
N LYS A 173 -11.59 17.31 -15.77
CA LYS A 173 -11.39 18.58 -15.05
C LYS A 173 -10.15 19.34 -15.54
N ILE A 174 -9.04 18.65 -15.78
CA ILE A 174 -7.79 19.24 -16.28
C ILE A 174 -7.95 19.79 -17.71
N LYS A 175 -8.81 19.19 -18.54
CA LYS A 175 -9.12 19.71 -19.88
C LYS A 175 -9.91 21.03 -19.87
N ASN A 176 -10.59 21.36 -18.78
CA ASN A 176 -11.43 22.56 -18.68
C ASN A 176 -10.71 23.80 -18.12
N THR A 177 -9.40 23.74 -17.86
CA THR A 177 -8.67 24.77 -17.10
C THR A 177 -7.66 25.63 -17.86
N GLU A 178 -7.66 25.64 -19.19
CA GLU A 178 -6.91 26.67 -19.95
C GLU A 178 -7.83 27.33 -21.00
N PRO A 179 -8.36 28.55 -20.75
CA PRO A 179 -8.45 29.49 -21.86
C PRO A 179 -7.02 29.70 -22.34
N ALA A 180 -6.79 29.58 -23.66
CA ALA A 180 -5.50 29.94 -24.23
C ALA A 180 -5.17 31.35 -23.74
N ASP A 181 -4.03 31.51 -23.07
CA ASP A 181 -3.51 32.82 -22.74
C ASP A 181 -3.39 33.60 -24.07
N GLU A 182 -4.37 34.47 -24.32
CA GLU A 182 -4.31 35.53 -25.32
C GLU A 182 -3.28 36.57 -24.85
N ILE A 183 -2.04 36.14 -24.64
CA ILE A 183 -0.92 37.04 -24.38
C ILE A 183 -0.32 37.39 -25.75
N ASN A 184 -0.95 38.40 -26.34
CA ASN A 184 -0.33 39.43 -27.18
C ASN A 184 0.37 38.99 -28.49
N ASN A 185 -0.44 38.64 -29.50
CA ASN A 185 -0.13 38.96 -30.91
C ASN A 185 -0.47 40.42 -31.25
N LYS A 186 0.00 41.38 -30.42
CA LYS A 186 -0.11 42.82 -30.71
C LYS A 186 1.10 43.57 -30.15
N THR A 187 2.21 43.52 -30.87
CA THR A 187 3.30 44.53 -30.94
C THR A 187 4.39 43.93 -31.82
N ALA A 188 4.84 44.48 -32.93
CA ALA A 188 4.50 45.69 -33.64
C ALA A 188 5.02 45.49 -35.08
N GLU A 189 4.24 45.95 -36.06
CA GLU A 189 4.70 46.34 -37.39
C GLU A 189 5.74 47.46 -37.31
#